data_AF-A0A966FE61-F1
#
_entry.id   AF-A0A966FE61-F1
#
_cell.length_a   1.000
_cell.length_b   1.000
_cell.length_c   1.000
_cell.angle_alpha   90.00
_cell.angle_beta   90.00
_cell.angle_gamma   90.00
#
_symmetry.space_group_name_H-M   'P 1'
#
loop_
_entity.id
_entity.type
_entity.pdbx_description
1 polymer ?
#
loop_
_entity_poly.entity_id
_entity_poly.type
_entity_poly.pdbx_seq_one_letter_code
_entity_poly.pdbx_strand_id
1 'polypeptide(L)'
;MIAPARFLTRSLRLSPHGPAIARILAASLDAVHPGEAIGRFVRRGNDELLIANKSYPLDKDRRTFIIAFGKASLPMAESLASILGDRLTGGLVIPKHAAGRPLVSARGLLTVMEGGHPIPDERSLAAGRRVIELLSSLRADDLVFCLISGGGSALMAAPVGGVTLSDLQALTSSLLACGASIEEINILRR
;
A
#
# COMPACT_ATOMS: atom_id res chain seq x y z
N MET A 1 -5.46 -10.54 15.79
CA MET A 1 -5.67 -9.57 16.88
C MET A 1 -4.36 -9.30 17.60
N ILE A 2 -4.03 -8.03 17.79
CA ILE A 2 -2.88 -7.56 18.55
C ILE A 2 -3.13 -7.83 20.04
N ALA A 3 -2.24 -8.58 20.68
CA ALA A 3 -2.36 -8.86 22.10
C ALA A 3 -2.26 -7.57 22.94
N PRO A 4 -3.26 -7.24 23.81
CA PRO A 4 -3.23 -6.05 24.66
C PRO A 4 -1.95 -5.92 25.50
N ALA A 5 -1.38 -7.05 25.93
CA ALA A 5 -0.14 -7.09 26.71
C ALA A 5 1.05 -6.37 26.04
N ARG A 6 1.06 -6.24 24.70
CA ARG A 6 2.10 -5.51 23.96
C ARG A 6 2.14 -4.01 24.29
N PHE A 7 1.03 -3.45 24.77
CA PHE A 7 0.95 -2.04 25.15
C PHE A 7 1.22 -1.80 26.64
N LEU A 8 1.41 -2.84 27.46
CA LEU A 8 1.67 -2.69 28.89
C LEU A 8 3.11 -2.22 29.16
N THR A 9 3.35 -0.93 28.90
CA THR A 9 4.56 -0.21 29.29
C THR A 9 4.69 -0.14 30.82
N ARG A 10 5.88 0.20 31.32
CA ARG A 10 6.13 0.35 32.78
C ARG A 10 5.09 1.26 33.43
N SER A 11 4.82 2.43 32.84
CA SER A 11 3.86 3.39 33.38
C SER A 11 2.44 2.86 33.40
N LEU A 12 2.01 2.12 32.37
CA LEU A 12 0.67 1.53 32.34
C LEU A 12 0.53 0.39 33.34
N ARG A 13 1.58 -0.43 33.58
CA ARG A 13 1.53 -1.49 34.61
C ARG A 13 1.32 -0.95 36.03
N LEU A 14 1.77 0.27 36.31
CA LEU A 14 1.62 0.93 37.61
C LEU A 14 0.29 1.68 37.75
N SER A 15 -0.47 1.82 36.66
CA SER A 15 -1.76 2.50 36.68
C SER A 15 -2.90 1.50 36.91
N PRO A 16 -3.90 1.81 37.76
CA PRO A 16 -5.08 0.96 37.92
C PRO A 16 -5.90 0.82 36.63
N HIS A 17 -5.75 1.77 35.69
CA HIS A 17 -6.43 1.75 34.39
C HIS A 17 -5.57 1.12 33.28
N GLY A 18 -4.33 0.73 33.56
CA GLY A 18 -3.38 0.20 32.58
C GLY A 18 -3.93 -0.92 31.70
N PRO A 19 -4.51 -1.99 32.27
CA PRO A 19 -5.10 -3.08 31.48
C PRO A 19 -6.25 -2.62 30.57
N ALA A 20 -7.08 -1.68 31.04
CA ALA A 20 -8.17 -1.13 30.22
C ALA A 20 -7.62 -0.30 29.05
N ILE A 21 -6.66 0.59 29.32
CA ILE A 21 -5.99 1.39 28.28
C ILE A 21 -5.33 0.49 27.24
N ALA A 22 -4.61 -0.55 27.68
CA ALA A 22 -3.94 -1.48 26.78
C ALA A 22 -4.93 -2.24 25.87
N ARG A 23 -6.11 -2.62 26.39
CA ARG A 23 -7.19 -3.22 25.58
C ARG A 23 -7.75 -2.24 24.55
N ILE A 24 -7.97 -0.99 24.93
CA ILE A 24 -8.45 0.05 24.02
C ILE A 24 -7.43 0.28 22.90
N LEU A 25 -6.15 0.44 23.22
CA LEU A 25 -5.09 0.63 22.21
C LEU A 25 -5.00 -0.55 21.23
N ALA A 26 -5.05 -1.78 21.75
CA ALA A 26 -5.05 -2.98 20.91
C ALA A 26 -6.28 -3.03 19.98
N ALA A 27 -7.47 -2.81 20.52
CA ALA A 27 -8.70 -2.79 19.74
C ALA A 27 -8.68 -1.69 18.68
N SER A 28 -8.20 -0.49 19.00
CA SER A 28 -8.07 0.63 18.06
C SER A 28 -7.12 0.31 16.91
N LEU A 29 -5.98 -0.32 17.18
CA LEU A 29 -5.03 -0.71 16.13
C LEU A 29 -5.51 -1.90 15.30
N ASP A 30 -6.17 -2.88 15.91
CA ASP A 30 -6.84 -3.97 15.20
C ASP A 30 -7.97 -3.46 14.29
N ALA A 31 -8.72 -2.44 14.74
CA ALA A 31 -9.79 -1.83 13.96
C ALA A 31 -9.28 -1.17 12.67
N VAL A 32 -8.03 -0.71 12.63
CA VAL A 32 -7.42 -0.07 11.45
C VAL A 32 -6.35 -0.94 10.77
N HIS A 33 -6.28 -2.23 11.09
CA HIS A 33 -5.31 -3.12 10.49
C HIS A 33 -5.52 -3.22 8.95
N PRO A 34 -4.52 -2.89 8.11
CA PRO A 34 -4.74 -2.73 6.66
C PRO A 34 -5.20 -3.99 5.94
N GLY A 35 -4.66 -5.16 6.28
CA GLY A 35 -5.09 -6.44 5.69
C GLY A 35 -6.55 -6.77 6.03
N GLU A 36 -6.88 -6.80 7.33
CA GLU A 36 -8.27 -6.94 7.80
C GLU A 36 -9.25 -5.95 7.19
N ALA A 37 -8.83 -4.70 6.95
CA ALA A 37 -9.67 -3.72 6.26
C ALA A 37 -10.08 -4.21 4.86
N ILE A 38 -9.15 -4.80 4.09
CA ILE A 38 -9.49 -5.43 2.80
C ILE A 38 -10.52 -6.54 2.99
N GLY A 39 -10.31 -7.48 3.92
CA GLY A 39 -11.25 -8.59 4.16
C GLY A 39 -12.65 -8.16 4.65
N ARG A 40 -12.77 -6.99 5.27
CA ARG A 40 -14.08 -6.43 5.68
C ARG A 40 -14.87 -5.87 4.51
N PHE A 41 -14.17 -5.26 3.54
CA PHE A 41 -14.83 -4.57 2.43
C PHE A 41 -14.83 -5.39 1.14
N VAL A 42 -13.96 -6.38 0.99
CA VAL A 42 -13.85 -7.16 -0.25
C VAL A 42 -14.24 -8.60 0.03
N ARG A 43 -15.25 -9.10 -0.69
CA ARG A 43 -15.67 -10.50 -0.66
C ARG A 43 -15.73 -11.03 -2.07
N ARG A 44 -15.29 -12.26 -2.25
CA ARG A 44 -15.33 -12.94 -3.54
C ARG A 44 -16.43 -14.00 -3.55
N GLY A 45 -17.30 -13.93 -4.55
CA GLY A 45 -18.15 -15.04 -5.01
C GLY A 45 -17.47 -15.81 -6.15
N ASN A 46 -18.20 -16.69 -6.83
CA ASN A 46 -17.59 -17.53 -7.88
C ASN A 46 -17.06 -16.70 -9.07
N ASP A 47 -17.88 -15.79 -9.60
CA ASP A 47 -17.58 -14.94 -10.76
C ASP A 47 -17.89 -13.45 -10.50
N GLU A 48 -18.03 -13.07 -9.22
CA GLU A 48 -18.26 -11.70 -8.80
C GLU A 48 -17.38 -11.33 -7.61
N LEU A 49 -16.99 -10.06 -7.55
CA LEU A 49 -16.33 -9.45 -6.42
C LEU A 49 -17.21 -8.35 -5.84
N LEU A 50 -17.59 -8.51 -4.58
CA LEU A 50 -18.30 -7.49 -3.82
C LEU A 50 -17.27 -6.59 -3.12
N ILE A 51 -17.28 -5.30 -3.45
CA ILE A 51 -16.47 -4.27 -2.79
C ILE A 51 -17.42 -3.29 -2.10
N ALA A 52 -17.41 -3.30 -0.78
CA ALA A 52 -18.42 -2.67 0.08
C ALA A 52 -19.82 -3.10 -0.37
N ASN A 53 -20.55 -2.20 -1.03
CA ASN A 53 -21.93 -2.43 -1.48
C ASN A 53 -22.04 -2.49 -3.01
N LYS A 54 -20.92 -2.65 -3.74
CA LYS A 54 -20.89 -2.70 -5.20
C LYS A 54 -20.38 -4.05 -5.69
N SER A 55 -21.10 -4.67 -6.62
CA SER A 55 -20.66 -5.89 -7.31
C SER A 55 -19.85 -5.54 -8.56
N TYR A 56 -18.80 -6.31 -8.81
CA TYR A 56 -17.96 -6.23 -9.99
C TYR A 56 -17.84 -7.63 -10.61
N PRO A 57 -18.02 -7.78 -11.94
CA PRO A 57 -17.81 -9.06 -12.60
C PRO A 57 -16.33 -9.44 -12.52
N LEU A 58 -16.08 -10.68 -12.14
CA LEU A 58 -14.76 -11.29 -12.02
C LEU A 58 -14.71 -12.53 -12.90
N ASP A 59 -14.96 -12.37 -14.19
CA ASP A 59 -14.98 -13.46 -15.18
C ASP A 59 -13.65 -14.21 -15.25
N LYS A 60 -13.68 -15.47 -15.67
CA LYS A 60 -12.48 -16.34 -15.71
C LYS A 60 -11.44 -15.85 -16.71
N ASP A 61 -11.91 -15.25 -17.80
CA ASP A 61 -11.08 -14.81 -18.91
C ASP A 61 -10.56 -13.38 -18.71
N ARG A 62 -11.08 -12.67 -17.70
CA ARG A 62 -10.69 -11.30 -17.40
C ARG A 62 -9.40 -11.26 -16.60
N ARG A 63 -8.37 -10.60 -17.12
CA ARG A 63 -7.11 -10.44 -16.38
C ARG A 63 -7.28 -9.43 -15.25
N THR A 64 -6.79 -9.80 -14.07
CA THR A 64 -6.91 -8.99 -12.86
C THR A 64 -5.54 -8.70 -12.27
N PHE A 65 -5.24 -7.43 -12.04
CA PHE A 65 -3.95 -6.97 -11.54
C PHE A 65 -4.08 -6.22 -10.21
N ILE A 66 -3.03 -6.31 -9.39
CA ILE A 66 -2.88 -5.49 -8.18
C ILE A 66 -1.74 -4.49 -8.39
N ILE A 67 -1.99 -3.22 -8.10
CA ILE A 67 -0.95 -2.20 -7.93
C ILE A 67 -1.12 -1.64 -6.52
N ALA A 68 -0.20 -1.98 -5.63
CA ALA A 68 -0.26 -1.56 -4.23
C ALA A 68 0.94 -0.69 -3.90
N PHE A 69 0.74 0.49 -3.29
CA PHE A 69 1.84 1.37 -2.90
C PHE A 69 1.55 2.11 -1.60
N GLY A 70 2.63 2.48 -0.89
CA GLY A 70 2.54 3.09 0.44
C GLY A 70 3.01 2.17 1.58
N LYS A 71 3.05 2.70 2.80
CA LYS A 71 3.57 1.99 3.99
C LYS A 71 2.77 0.73 4.36
N ALA A 72 1.50 0.65 3.96
CA ALA A 72 0.62 -0.48 4.23
C ALA A 72 0.38 -1.37 3.00
N SER A 73 1.12 -1.16 1.90
CA SER A 73 0.89 -1.87 0.63
C SER A 73 1.01 -3.38 0.76
N LEU A 74 1.99 -3.87 1.52
CA LEU A 74 2.22 -5.31 1.75
C LEU A 74 0.99 -6.04 2.32
N PRO A 75 0.51 -5.73 3.55
CA PRO A 75 -0.63 -6.45 4.12
C PRO A 75 -1.93 -6.26 3.32
N MET A 76 -2.12 -5.13 2.65
CA MET A 76 -3.29 -4.93 1.77
C MET A 76 -3.21 -5.84 0.55
N ALA A 77 -2.05 -5.91 -0.12
CA ALA A 77 -1.84 -6.73 -1.30
C ALA A 77 -1.91 -8.22 -0.98
N GLU A 78 -1.32 -8.66 0.13
CA GLU A 78 -1.41 -10.05 0.62
C GLU A 78 -2.87 -10.45 0.83
N SER A 79 -3.65 -9.61 1.53
CA SER A 79 -5.06 -9.90 1.80
C SER A 79 -5.89 -9.95 0.53
N LEU A 80 -5.71 -8.99 -0.39
CA LEU A 80 -6.47 -8.97 -1.64
C LEU A 80 -6.08 -10.13 -2.55
N ALA A 81 -4.78 -10.45 -2.65
CA ALA A 81 -4.32 -11.59 -3.44
C ALA A 81 -4.89 -12.90 -2.91
N SER A 82 -5.00 -13.06 -1.59
CA SER A 82 -5.64 -14.25 -1.00
C SER A 82 -7.14 -14.34 -1.34
N ILE A 83 -7.85 -13.21 -1.38
CA ILE A 83 -9.27 -13.17 -1.76
C ILE A 83 -9.45 -13.45 -3.25
N LEU A 84 -8.60 -12.86 -4.09
CA LEU A 84 -8.64 -13.04 -5.54
C LEU A 84 -8.17 -14.42 -5.98
N GLY A 85 -7.32 -15.11 -5.21
CA GLY A 85 -6.91 -16.48 -5.45
C GLY A 85 -6.44 -16.73 -6.90
N ASP A 86 -7.09 -17.67 -7.57
CA ASP A 86 -6.82 -18.07 -8.96
C ASP A 86 -7.18 -17.02 -10.02
N ARG A 87 -7.93 -15.96 -9.67
CA ARG A 87 -8.30 -14.87 -10.60
C ARG A 87 -7.24 -13.80 -10.69
N LEU A 88 -6.26 -13.78 -9.78
CA LEU A 88 -5.15 -12.84 -9.85
C LEU A 88 -4.22 -13.23 -11.02
N THR A 89 -3.98 -12.29 -11.92
CA THR A 89 -3.04 -12.45 -13.05
C THR A 89 -1.63 -12.01 -12.67
N GLY A 90 -1.50 -10.92 -11.91
CA GLY A 90 -0.19 -10.43 -11.48
C GLY A 90 -0.28 -9.09 -10.75
N GLY A 91 0.87 -8.50 -10.42
CA GLY A 91 0.87 -7.17 -9.83
C GLY A 91 2.19 -6.67 -9.31
N LEU A 92 2.17 -5.42 -8.85
CA LEU A 92 3.29 -4.70 -8.28
C LEU A 92 2.94 -4.24 -6.86
N VAL A 93 3.87 -4.42 -5.93
CA VAL A 93 3.74 -3.96 -4.54
C VAL A 93 4.95 -3.10 -4.20
N ILE A 94 4.69 -1.84 -3.84
CA ILE A 94 5.71 -0.81 -3.61
C ILE A 94 5.66 -0.32 -2.16
N PRO A 95 6.30 -1.05 -1.21
CA PRO A 95 6.45 -0.60 0.17
C PRO A 95 7.68 0.28 0.38
N LYS A 96 7.76 0.94 1.54
CA LYS A 96 9.02 1.57 1.99
C LYS A 96 10.11 0.55 2.27
N HIS A 97 9.72 -0.53 2.95
CA HIS A 97 10.60 -1.64 3.31
C HIS A 97 9.81 -2.94 3.16
N ALA A 98 10.41 -3.91 2.49
CA ALA A 98 9.92 -5.27 2.39
C ALA A 98 10.40 -6.14 3.57
N ALA A 99 11.31 -5.63 4.41
CA ALA A 99 11.84 -6.29 5.60
C ALA A 99 12.37 -7.71 5.33
N GLY A 100 12.93 -7.94 4.15
CA GLY A 100 13.41 -9.26 3.72
C GLY A 100 12.30 -10.31 3.60
N ARG A 101 11.01 -9.93 3.70
CA ARG A 101 9.91 -10.82 3.34
C ARG A 101 9.91 -10.94 1.84
N PRO A 102 10.26 -12.08 1.26
CA PRO A 102 9.72 -12.35 -0.07
C PRO A 102 8.21 -12.30 0.11
N LEU A 103 7.51 -11.42 -0.62
CA LEU A 103 6.14 -11.74 -0.96
C LEU A 103 6.25 -12.95 -1.89
N VAL A 104 6.40 -14.13 -1.31
CA VAL A 104 5.94 -15.37 -1.92
C VAL A 104 4.42 -15.27 -1.86
N SER A 105 3.88 -14.29 -2.59
CA SER A 105 2.45 -14.17 -2.84
C SER A 105 2.00 -15.50 -3.44
N ALA A 106 0.75 -15.88 -3.18
CA ALA A 106 0.13 -17.04 -3.80
C ALA A 106 0.57 -17.16 -5.27
N ARG A 107 1.36 -18.20 -5.59
CA ARG A 107 1.90 -18.52 -6.92
C ARG A 107 3.00 -17.62 -7.52
N GLY A 108 3.58 -16.67 -6.76
CA GLY A 108 4.69 -15.83 -7.26
C GLY A 108 4.27 -14.76 -8.29
N LEU A 109 3.00 -14.34 -8.24
CA LEU A 109 2.39 -13.44 -9.23
C LEU A 109 2.58 -11.95 -8.90
N LEU A 110 2.91 -11.60 -7.65
CA LEU A 110 3.22 -10.23 -7.24
C LEU A 110 4.73 -9.99 -7.20
N THR A 111 5.17 -8.90 -7.83
CA THR A 111 6.56 -8.41 -7.74
C THR A 111 6.65 -7.28 -6.72
N VAL A 112 7.64 -7.35 -5.83
CA VAL A 112 7.88 -6.32 -4.80
C VAL A 112 9.03 -5.43 -5.21
N MET A 113 8.82 -4.11 -5.14
CA MET A 113 9.85 -3.12 -5.41
C MET A 113 9.85 -2.11 -4.28
N GLU A 114 10.95 -1.96 -3.55
CA GLU A 114 11.03 -0.91 -2.52
C GLU A 114 11.18 0.47 -3.15
N GLY A 115 10.72 1.51 -2.46
CA GLY A 115 10.96 2.90 -2.84
C GLY A 115 11.49 3.74 -1.67
N GLY A 116 12.13 4.87 -2.00
CA GLY A 116 12.58 5.87 -1.04
C GLY A 116 11.42 6.64 -0.38
N HIS A 117 11.51 6.89 0.93
CA HIS A 117 10.55 7.73 1.66
C HIS A 117 11.21 8.32 2.93
N PRO A 118 11.06 9.63 3.23
CA PRO A 118 10.10 10.57 2.64
C PRO A 118 10.58 11.25 1.35
N ILE A 119 11.85 11.10 1.00
CA ILE A 119 12.46 11.64 -0.22
C ILE A 119 12.59 10.48 -1.24
N PRO A 120 12.20 10.66 -2.52
CA PRO A 120 12.32 9.63 -3.54
C PRO A 120 13.80 9.29 -3.85
N ASP A 121 14.06 8.05 -4.24
CA ASP A 121 15.37 7.57 -4.68
C ASP A 121 15.28 6.89 -6.05
N GLU A 122 16.38 6.31 -6.53
CA GLU A 122 16.41 5.59 -7.82
C GLU A 122 15.44 4.40 -7.86
N ARG A 123 15.16 3.79 -6.70
CA ARG A 123 14.20 2.69 -6.62
C ARG A 123 12.78 3.21 -6.77
N SER A 124 12.49 4.42 -6.25
CA SER A 124 11.23 5.11 -6.52
C SER A 124 11.00 5.37 -8.01
N LEU A 125 12.04 5.75 -8.75
CA LEU A 125 11.97 5.94 -10.21
C LEU A 125 11.75 4.63 -10.95
N ALA A 126 12.51 3.58 -10.58
CA ALA A 126 12.34 2.26 -11.15
C ALA A 126 10.92 1.72 -10.91
N ALA A 127 10.38 1.89 -9.71
CA ALA A 127 9.01 1.51 -9.37
C ALA A 127 7.97 2.29 -10.19
N GLY A 128 8.13 3.61 -10.35
CA GLY A 128 7.25 4.44 -11.17
C GLY A 128 7.24 4.00 -12.64
N ARG A 129 8.42 3.79 -13.23
CA ARG A 129 8.56 3.27 -14.60
C ARG A 129 7.88 1.91 -14.76
N ARG A 130 8.13 0.98 -13.84
CA ARG A 130 7.55 -0.37 -13.91
C ARG A 130 6.02 -0.37 -13.82
N VAL A 131 5.44 0.52 -13.00
CA VAL A 131 3.99 0.70 -12.91
C VAL A 131 3.43 1.25 -14.23
N ILE A 132 4.08 2.25 -14.83
CA ILE A 132 3.67 2.78 -16.13
C ILE A 132 3.72 1.70 -17.22
N GLU A 133 4.80 0.92 -17.27
CA GLU A 133 4.94 -0.19 -18.22
C GLU A 133 3.83 -1.23 -18.06
N LEU A 134 3.52 -1.64 -16.83
CA LEU A 134 2.44 -2.58 -16.56
C LEU A 134 1.10 -2.02 -17.04
N LEU A 135 0.77 -0.79 -16.63
CA LEU A 135 -0.48 -0.13 -17.00
C LEU A 135 -0.61 0.07 -18.52
N SER A 136 0.49 0.35 -19.21
CA SER A 136 0.52 0.53 -20.67
C SER A 136 0.31 -0.78 -21.45
N SER A 137 0.54 -1.93 -20.81
CA SER A 137 0.34 -3.27 -21.39
C SER A 137 -1.10 -3.82 -21.22
N LEU A 138 -1.96 -3.07 -20.53
CA LEU A 138 -3.31 -3.49 -20.24
C LEU A 138 -4.24 -3.35 -21.44
N ARG A 139 -5.28 -4.17 -21.44
CA ARG A 139 -6.40 -4.15 -22.38
C ARG A 139 -7.59 -3.46 -21.74
N ALA A 140 -8.55 -3.03 -22.56
CA ALA A 140 -9.73 -2.29 -22.11
C ALA A 140 -10.61 -3.08 -21.11
N ASP A 141 -10.57 -4.41 -21.20
CA ASP A 141 -11.33 -5.32 -20.35
C ASP A 141 -10.57 -5.73 -19.08
N ASP A 142 -9.29 -5.40 -18.91
CA ASP A 142 -8.56 -5.77 -17.69
C ASP A 142 -9.13 -5.07 -16.44
N LEU A 143 -8.91 -5.67 -15.27
CA LEU A 143 -9.26 -5.10 -13.97
C LEU A 143 -7.99 -4.77 -13.18
N VAL A 144 -7.89 -3.56 -12.63
CA VAL A 144 -6.77 -3.15 -11.79
C VAL A 144 -7.27 -2.70 -10.42
N PHE A 145 -6.71 -3.30 -9.37
CA PHE A 145 -6.89 -2.86 -8.00
C PHE A 145 -5.75 -1.95 -7.57
N CYS A 146 -6.05 -0.67 -7.39
CA CYS A 146 -5.12 0.33 -6.85
C CYS A 146 -5.24 0.38 -5.32
N LEU A 147 -4.29 -0.23 -4.61
CA LEU A 147 -4.25 -0.24 -3.14
C LEU A 147 -3.31 0.86 -2.63
N ILE A 148 -3.89 1.93 -2.09
CA ILE A 148 -3.16 3.17 -1.78
C ILE A 148 -3.08 3.37 -0.27
N SER A 149 -1.88 3.69 0.22
CA SER A 149 -1.67 4.13 1.59
C SER A 149 -0.62 5.24 1.68
N GLY A 150 -0.44 5.81 2.88
CA GLY A 150 0.47 6.94 3.10
C GLY A 150 1.90 6.67 2.61
N GLY A 151 2.51 7.67 1.98
CA GLY A 151 3.88 7.64 1.47
C GLY A 151 4.02 7.35 -0.03
N GLY A 152 2.92 7.09 -0.75
CA GLY A 152 2.93 6.75 -2.17
C GLY A 152 3.75 7.69 -3.06
N SER A 153 3.61 9.01 -2.88
CA SER A 153 4.28 10.02 -3.71
C SER A 153 5.81 9.97 -3.71
N ALA A 154 6.42 9.48 -2.63
CA ALA A 154 7.87 9.30 -2.57
C ALA A 154 8.29 7.91 -3.02
N LEU A 155 7.48 6.88 -2.72
CA LEU A 155 7.79 5.49 -2.99
C LEU A 155 7.74 5.13 -4.48
N MET A 156 6.93 5.86 -5.25
CA MET A 156 6.76 5.64 -6.68
C MET A 156 6.76 7.01 -7.36
N ALA A 157 7.78 7.29 -8.15
CA ALA A 157 7.97 8.58 -8.79
C ALA A 157 8.20 8.41 -10.30
N ALA A 158 7.53 9.24 -11.09
CA ALA A 158 7.72 9.32 -12.54
C ALA A 158 7.70 10.80 -12.93
N PRO A 159 8.82 11.53 -12.76
CA PRO A 159 8.88 12.94 -13.10
C PRO A 159 8.58 13.17 -14.58
N VAL A 160 8.02 14.33 -14.88
CA VAL A 160 7.85 14.81 -16.25
C VAL A 160 9.22 15.00 -16.94
N GLY A 161 9.21 15.00 -18.27
CA GLY A 161 10.43 15.23 -19.04
C GLY A 161 11.14 16.53 -18.65
N GLY A 162 12.46 16.47 -18.50
CA GLY A 162 13.29 17.61 -18.08
C GLY A 162 13.47 17.77 -16.58
N VAL A 163 12.75 17.02 -15.74
CA VAL A 163 12.92 17.03 -14.28
C VAL A 163 13.73 15.81 -13.83
N THR A 164 14.86 16.03 -13.17
CA THR A 164 15.74 14.97 -12.68
C THR A 164 15.33 14.46 -11.29
N LEU A 165 15.88 13.32 -10.87
CA LEU A 165 15.74 12.84 -9.49
C LEU A 165 16.28 13.87 -8.49
N SER A 166 17.43 14.48 -8.82
CA SER A 166 18.07 15.48 -7.97
C SER A 166 17.16 16.70 -7.77
N ASP A 167 16.45 17.13 -8.81
CA ASP A 167 15.50 18.24 -8.71
C ASP A 167 14.35 17.90 -7.75
N LEU A 168 13.78 16.69 -7.87
CA LEU A 168 12.74 16.21 -6.96
C LEU A 168 13.25 16.13 -5.51
N GLN A 169 14.49 15.66 -5.31
CA GLN A 169 15.10 15.53 -3.99
C GLN A 169 15.37 16.89 -3.35
N ALA A 170 15.92 17.84 -4.13
CA ALA A 170 16.19 19.19 -3.67
C ALA A 170 14.90 19.94 -3.31
N LEU A 171 13.88 19.86 -4.17
CA LEU A 171 12.56 20.43 -3.91
C LEU A 171 11.94 19.84 -2.64
N THR A 172 11.88 18.51 -2.54
CA THR A 172 11.26 17.83 -1.39
C THR A 172 11.99 18.14 -0.09
N SER A 173 13.33 18.16 -0.12
CA SER A 173 14.13 18.46 1.08
C SER A 173 13.93 19.90 1.55
N SER A 174 13.88 20.86 0.62
CA SER A 174 13.68 22.28 0.93
C SER A 174 12.32 22.52 1.58
N LEU A 175 11.26 21.91 1.03
CA LEU A 175 9.91 22.07 1.55
C LEU A 175 9.73 21.40 2.92
N LEU A 176 10.36 20.24 3.14
CA LEU A 176 10.37 19.61 4.46
C LEU A 176 11.15 20.46 5.49
N ALA A 177 12.28 21.05 5.10
CA ALA A 177 13.11 21.86 5.98
C ALA A 177 12.43 23.16 6.42
N CYS A 178 11.60 23.78 5.56
CA CYS A 178 10.83 24.96 5.92
C CYS A 178 9.51 24.66 6.63
N GLY A 179 9.19 23.39 6.88
CA GLY A 179 7.97 22.98 7.58
C GLY A 179 6.70 23.13 6.75
N ALA A 180 6.80 23.11 5.41
CA ALA A 180 5.63 23.15 4.54
C ALA A 180 4.67 22.00 4.86
N SER A 181 3.37 22.29 4.81
CA SER A 181 2.30 21.31 4.96
C SER A 181 2.31 20.27 3.84
N ILE A 182 1.73 19.10 4.08
CA ILE A 182 1.67 18.05 3.05
C ILE A 182 0.86 18.49 1.83
N GLU A 183 -0.13 19.37 2.04
CA GLU A 183 -0.92 20.00 1.00
C GLU A 183 -0.04 20.89 0.10
N GLU A 184 0.76 21.79 0.67
CA GLU A 184 1.69 22.66 -0.07
C GLU A 184 2.72 21.85 -0.85
N ILE A 185 3.31 20.82 -0.23
CA ILE A 185 4.27 19.93 -0.90
C ILE A 185 3.60 19.20 -2.08
N ASN A 186 2.35 18.76 -1.92
CA ASN A 186 1.63 18.07 -3.00
C ASN A 186 1.24 18.99 -4.15
N ILE A 187 0.99 20.27 -3.91
CA ILE A 187 0.69 21.24 -4.97
C ILE A 187 1.87 21.35 -5.95
N LEU A 188 3.11 21.40 -5.45
CA LEU A 188 4.30 21.54 -6.28
C LEU A 188 4.75 20.22 -6.93
N ARG A 189 4.32 19.07 -6.41
CA ARG A 189 4.71 17.74 -6.93
C ARG A 189 3.76 17.18 -8.00
N ARG A 190 2.56 17.73 -8.17
CA ARG A 190 1.54 17.29 -9.14
C ARG A 190 1.68 18.06 -10.44
#